data_AF-A0A8T7ERF9-F1
#
_entry.id   AF-A0A8T7ERF9-F1
#
_cell.length_a   1.000
_cell.length_b   1.000
_cell.length_c   1.000
_cell.angle_alpha   90.00
_cell.angle_beta   90.00
_cell.angle_gamma   90.00
#
_symmetry.space_group_name_H-M   'P 1'
#
loop_
_entity.id
_entity.type
_entity.pdbx_description
1 polymer ?
#
loop_
_entity_poly.entity_id
_entity_poly.type
_entity_poly.pdbx_seq_one_letter_code
_entity_poly.pdbx_strand_id
1 'polypeptide(L)'
;MVRIQVPFGEERPYAIEHSKIYVRDEDETDLAWRDEIVTLVTQGLALRGATEQEQQPAVTATTETPALVITPPAAPAQELIEAPRAGVEIVSSEERDGTLYYAMRDLRNGNIVRNVTRSSSRLLWHYAIKQTESGPVTVESVQWAGEVGLVRRYNSKGDTRYDLAQRGPDGTLRIYYGVGEAAMQQSPWQVFISDDS
;
A
#
# COMPACT_ATOMS: atom_id res chain seq x y z
N MET A 1 -1.30 31.55 -20.05
CA MET A 1 -2.30 30.81 -19.26
C MET A 1 -2.46 29.44 -19.91
N VAL A 2 -2.04 28.36 -19.24
CA VAL A 2 -2.16 27.00 -19.77
C VAL A 2 -3.36 26.35 -19.10
N ARG A 3 -4.32 25.86 -19.91
CA ARG A 3 -5.49 25.11 -19.43
C ARG A 3 -5.39 23.70 -19.98
N ILE A 4 -5.23 22.73 -19.09
CA ILE A 4 -5.18 21.31 -19.45
C ILE A 4 -6.55 20.72 -19.20
N GLN A 5 -7.12 20.08 -20.22
CA GLN A 5 -8.40 19.37 -20.12
C GLN A 5 -8.10 17.88 -20.03
N VAL A 6 -8.40 17.29 -18.88
CA VAL A 6 -8.06 15.89 -18.59
C VAL A 6 -9.35 15.07 -18.64
N PRO A 7 -9.43 14.02 -19.48
CA PRO A 7 -10.57 13.13 -19.51
C PRO A 7 -10.65 12.28 -18.23
N PHE A 8 -11.87 11.90 -17.85
CA PHE A 8 -12.08 10.99 -16.73
C PHE A 8 -11.57 9.60 -17.09
N GLY A 9 -10.68 9.02 -16.28
CA GLY A 9 -10.08 7.70 -16.52
C GLY A 9 -9.49 7.10 -15.24
N GLU A 10 -8.92 5.90 -15.32
CA GLU A 10 -8.25 5.24 -14.19
C GLU A 10 -6.92 5.93 -13.81
N GLU A 11 -6.18 6.43 -14.81
CA GLU A 11 -4.93 7.17 -14.61
C GLU A 11 -5.19 8.67 -14.49
N ARG A 12 -5.91 9.07 -13.43
CA ARG A 12 -6.13 10.50 -13.16
C ARG A 12 -4.81 11.18 -12.75
N PRO A 13 -4.49 12.37 -13.29
CA PRO A 13 -3.33 13.12 -12.86
C PRO A 13 -3.49 13.51 -11.40
N TYR A 14 -2.41 13.35 -10.65
CA TYR A 14 -2.33 13.69 -9.24
C TYR A 14 -1.17 14.66 -9.04
N ALA A 15 -1.29 15.52 -8.03
CA ALA A 15 -0.20 16.42 -7.65
C ALA A 15 0.96 15.58 -7.10
N ILE A 16 2.14 15.73 -7.71
CA ILE A 16 3.35 15.00 -7.31
C ILE A 16 4.20 15.86 -6.36
N GLU A 17 4.16 17.20 -6.48
CA GLU A 17 4.99 18.12 -5.70
C GLU A 17 4.25 19.37 -5.18
N HIS A 18 4.76 19.92 -4.06
CA HIS A 18 4.47 21.24 -3.45
C HIS A 18 3.03 21.58 -3.00
N SER A 19 2.03 20.71 -3.20
CA SER A 19 0.70 20.94 -2.61
C SER A 19 0.70 20.56 -1.12
N LYS A 20 0.66 21.56 -0.23
CA LYS A 20 0.42 21.37 1.21
C LYS A 20 -1.06 21.53 1.50
N ILE A 21 -1.73 20.45 1.85
CA ILE A 21 -3.11 20.46 2.33
C ILE A 21 -3.03 20.29 3.84
N TYR A 22 -3.78 21.08 4.60
CA TYR A 22 -3.83 20.98 6.05
C TYR A 22 -5.21 20.47 6.47
N VAL A 23 -5.25 19.56 7.43
CA VAL A 23 -6.48 19.04 8.04
C VAL A 23 -6.52 19.52 9.48
N ARG A 24 -7.71 19.89 9.93
CA ARG A 24 -7.97 20.32 11.30
C ARG A 24 -8.65 19.19 12.04
N ASP A 25 -8.07 18.78 13.15
CA ASP A 25 -8.66 17.87 14.10
C ASP A 25 -8.86 18.63 15.42
N GLU A 26 -10.13 18.89 15.77
CA GLU A 26 -10.55 19.71 16.91
C GLU A 26 -9.82 21.06 17.02
N ASP A 27 -8.75 21.11 17.82
CA ASP A 27 -7.94 22.30 18.13
C ASP A 27 -6.54 22.32 17.50
N GLU A 28 -6.15 21.27 16.75
CA GLU A 28 -4.85 21.18 16.08
C GLU A 28 -5.00 21.22 14.55
N THR A 29 -4.04 21.84 13.87
CA THR A 29 -4.00 21.91 12.39
C THR A 29 -2.68 21.34 11.91
N ASP A 30 -2.76 20.20 11.25
CA ASP A 30 -1.60 19.46 10.77
C ASP A 30 -1.57 19.36 9.25
N LEU A 31 -0.37 19.11 8.72
CA LEU A 31 -0.19 18.84 7.30
C LEU A 31 -0.84 17.49 6.97
N ALA A 32 -1.91 17.53 6.20
CA ALA A 32 -2.70 16.38 5.80
C ALA A 32 -1.94 15.49 4.83
N TRP A 33 -1.98 14.19 5.10
CA TRP A 33 -1.39 13.18 4.25
C TRP A 33 -2.41 12.69 3.23
N ARG A 34 -1.93 12.07 2.14
CA ARG A 34 -2.83 11.56 1.08
C ARG A 34 -3.89 10.62 1.65
N ASP A 35 -3.51 9.69 2.52
CA ASP A 35 -4.46 8.75 3.11
C ASP A 35 -5.45 9.43 4.05
N GLU A 36 -5.04 10.47 4.77
CA GLU A 36 -5.94 11.27 5.60
C GLU A 36 -6.95 12.01 4.72
N ILE A 37 -6.50 12.60 3.60
CA ILE A 37 -7.39 13.25 2.63
C ILE A 37 -8.35 12.23 2.01
N VAL A 38 -7.86 11.05 1.60
CA VAL A 38 -8.70 9.98 1.02
C VAL A 38 -9.71 9.48 2.05
N THR A 39 -9.29 9.27 3.30
CA THR A 39 -10.17 8.84 4.40
C THR A 39 -11.25 9.89 4.66
N LEU A 40 -10.87 11.17 4.76
CA LEU A 40 -11.79 12.28 4.96
C LEU A 40 -12.78 12.41 3.81
N VAL A 41 -12.33 12.30 2.56
CA VAL A 41 -13.20 12.34 1.38
C VAL A 41 -14.14 11.14 1.37
N THR A 42 -13.66 9.94 1.67
CA THR A 42 -14.47 8.71 1.70
C THR A 42 -15.53 8.80 2.80
N GLN A 43 -15.16 9.29 3.99
CA GLN A 43 -16.08 9.55 5.09
C GLN A 43 -17.13 10.60 4.69
N GLY A 44 -16.72 11.70 4.06
CA GLY A 44 -17.63 12.73 3.58
C GLY A 44 -18.58 12.25 2.47
N LEU A 45 -18.15 11.32 1.62
CA LEU A 45 -19.01 10.67 0.62
C LEU A 45 -20.00 9.70 1.26
N ALA A 46 -19.57 8.92 2.26
CA ALA A 46 -20.46 8.05 3.02
C ALA A 46 -21.54 8.85 3.78
N LEU A 47 -21.16 9.97 4.39
CA LEU A 47 -22.08 10.90 5.07
C LEU A 47 -23.07 11.54 4.09
N ARG A 48 -22.64 11.89 2.87
CA ARG A 48 -23.54 12.41 1.81
C ARG A 48 -24.48 11.34 1.25
N GLY A 49 -23.96 10.15 0.97
CA GLY A 49 -24.76 9.02 0.51
C GLY A 49 -25.87 8.63 1.51
N ALA A 50 -25.58 8.71 2.81
CA ALA A 50 -26.58 8.50 3.86
C ALA A 50 -27.69 9.57 3.87
N THR A 51 -27.40 10.82 3.48
CA THR A 51 -28.41 11.89 3.37
C THR A 51 -29.23 11.86 2.07
N GLU A 52 -28.77 11.17 1.02
CA GLU A 52 -29.47 11.09 -0.27
C GLU A 52 -30.38 9.85 -0.42
N GLN A 53 -30.42 8.94 0.58
CA GLN A 53 -31.22 7.71 0.52
C GLN A 53 -32.68 7.83 0.98
N GLU A 54 -33.19 9.01 1.35
CA GLU A 54 -34.58 9.17 1.80
C GLU A 54 -35.59 9.65 0.74
N GLN A 55 -35.20 9.83 -0.54
CA GLN A 55 -36.16 10.19 -1.60
C GLN A 55 -35.89 9.49 -2.94
N GLN A 56 -36.32 8.23 -3.07
CA GLN A 56 -37.28 7.83 -4.12
C GLN A 56 -37.71 6.35 -4.03
N PRO A 57 -38.96 6.03 -4.45
CA PRO A 57 -39.67 4.82 -4.07
C PRO A 57 -39.27 3.58 -4.89
N ALA A 58 -39.47 2.43 -4.24
CA ALA A 58 -39.28 1.09 -4.77
C ALA A 58 -40.05 0.82 -6.07
N VAL A 59 -39.35 0.29 -7.07
CA VAL A 59 -39.94 -0.55 -8.11
C VAL A 59 -39.19 -1.87 -8.19
N THR A 60 -39.94 -2.94 -7.89
CA THR A 60 -39.60 -4.34 -8.07
C THR A 60 -39.89 -4.74 -9.51
N ALA A 61 -38.95 -5.39 -10.21
CA ALA A 61 -39.18 -6.56 -11.09
C ALA A 61 -37.97 -6.91 -11.98
N THR A 62 -37.29 -7.99 -11.60
CA THR A 62 -36.83 -9.19 -12.33
C THR A 62 -36.56 -9.20 -13.85
N THR A 63 -35.47 -9.94 -14.19
CA THR A 63 -35.10 -10.68 -15.45
C THR A 63 -34.56 -9.80 -16.58
N GLU A 64 -33.41 -10.06 -17.24
CA GLU A 64 -32.92 -11.32 -17.84
C GLU A 64 -31.37 -11.43 -17.94
N THR A 65 -30.90 -12.67 -17.86
CA THR A 65 -29.56 -13.26 -18.14
C THR A 65 -29.19 -13.21 -19.64
N PRO A 66 -27.99 -13.62 -20.14
CA PRO A 66 -26.57 -13.37 -19.81
C PRO A 66 -25.78 -12.73 -20.98
N ALA A 67 -24.58 -12.16 -20.75
CA ALA A 67 -23.51 -12.12 -21.78
C ALA A 67 -22.13 -11.78 -21.18
N LEU A 68 -21.28 -12.82 -21.14
CA LEU A 68 -19.82 -12.83 -21.22
C LEU A 68 -19.10 -11.46 -21.12
N VAL A 69 -18.63 -11.11 -19.92
CA VAL A 69 -17.44 -10.27 -19.81
C VAL A 69 -16.29 -11.20 -19.47
N ILE A 70 -15.46 -11.42 -20.48
CA ILE A 70 -14.18 -12.10 -20.37
C ILE A 70 -13.32 -11.22 -19.47
N THR A 71 -13.24 -11.58 -18.19
CA THR A 71 -12.20 -11.09 -17.30
C THR A 71 -10.86 -11.52 -17.91
N PRO A 72 -9.88 -10.63 -18.09
CA PRO A 72 -8.50 -11.06 -18.23
C PRO A 72 -8.18 -11.96 -17.03
N PRO A 73 -7.45 -13.08 -17.22
CA PRO A 73 -7.19 -13.98 -16.13
C PRO A 73 -6.40 -13.20 -15.07
N ALA A 74 -7.07 -12.89 -13.96
CA ALA A 74 -6.38 -12.66 -12.72
C ALA A 74 -5.52 -13.91 -12.53
N ALA A 75 -4.20 -13.73 -12.62
CA ALA A 75 -3.25 -14.76 -12.28
C ALA A 75 -3.72 -15.43 -10.98
N PRO A 76 -3.70 -16.76 -10.90
CA PRO A 76 -4.20 -17.46 -9.73
C PRO A 76 -3.52 -16.85 -8.51
N ALA A 77 -4.29 -16.27 -7.61
CA ALA A 77 -3.85 -16.03 -6.25
C ALA A 77 -3.71 -17.41 -5.62
N GLN A 78 -2.63 -18.12 -5.97
CA GLN A 78 -2.12 -19.24 -5.20
C GLN A 78 -2.01 -18.76 -3.76
N GLU A 79 -2.25 -19.66 -2.81
CA GLU A 79 -2.30 -19.43 -1.37
C GLU A 79 -0.96 -18.86 -0.85
N LEU A 80 -0.69 -17.60 -1.16
CA LEU A 80 0.37 -16.84 -0.53
C LEU A 80 -0.09 -16.60 0.90
N ILE A 81 0.81 -16.91 1.84
CA ILE A 81 0.69 -16.43 3.21
C ILE A 81 0.28 -14.96 3.19
N GLU A 82 -0.75 -14.61 3.97
CA GLU A 82 -1.29 -13.25 4.04
C GLU A 82 -0.15 -12.26 4.33
N ALA A 83 0.00 -11.27 3.46
CA ALA A 83 0.97 -10.21 3.64
C ALA A 83 0.71 -9.52 4.99
N PRO A 84 1.76 -9.03 5.67
CA PRO A 84 1.58 -8.36 6.95
C PRO A 84 0.69 -7.12 6.76
N ARG A 85 -0.22 -6.84 7.70
CA ARG A 85 -1.18 -5.72 7.63
C ARG A 85 -0.55 -4.33 7.87
N ALA A 86 0.77 -4.25 7.89
CA ALA A 86 1.49 -3.00 8.04
C ALA A 86 2.84 -3.07 7.32
N GLY A 87 3.31 -1.90 6.87
CA GLY A 87 4.56 -1.76 6.14
C GLY A 87 4.30 -1.37 4.70
N VAL A 88 5.34 -1.49 3.88
CA VAL A 88 5.28 -1.21 2.44
C VAL A 88 6.01 -2.28 1.64
N GLU A 89 5.47 -2.63 0.48
CA GLU A 89 6.08 -3.51 -0.51
C GLU A 89 6.45 -2.69 -1.76
N ILE A 90 7.62 -2.95 -2.34
CA ILE A 90 7.96 -2.44 -3.67
C ILE A 90 7.50 -3.48 -4.68
N VAL A 91 6.48 -3.14 -5.46
CA VAL A 91 5.85 -4.06 -6.43
C VAL A 91 6.63 -4.08 -7.74
N SER A 92 7.22 -2.94 -8.13
CA SER A 92 7.98 -2.82 -9.37
C SER A 92 8.95 -1.65 -9.29
N SER A 93 10.05 -1.75 -10.04
CA SER A 93 11.00 -0.68 -10.28
C SER A 93 11.24 -0.56 -11.78
N GLU A 94 11.11 0.65 -12.33
CA GLU A 94 11.33 0.98 -13.74
C GLU A 94 12.31 2.15 -13.83
N GLU A 95 13.35 2.01 -14.64
CA GLU A 95 14.27 3.11 -14.94
C GLU A 95 13.81 3.83 -16.21
N ARG A 96 13.62 5.15 -16.11
CA ARG A 96 13.22 5.99 -17.23
C ARG A 96 14.02 7.29 -17.21
N ASP A 97 14.65 7.61 -18.34
CA ASP A 97 15.44 8.85 -18.50
C ASP A 97 16.51 9.03 -17.38
N GLY A 98 17.11 7.91 -16.92
CA GLY A 98 18.11 7.90 -15.83
C GLY A 98 17.54 8.13 -14.43
N THR A 99 16.21 8.15 -14.28
CA THR A 99 15.51 8.23 -12.99
C THR A 99 14.79 6.91 -12.71
N LEU A 100 15.01 6.35 -11.51
CA LEU A 100 14.31 5.17 -11.03
C LEU A 100 12.94 5.55 -10.46
N TYR A 101 11.89 4.95 -11.04
CA TYR A 101 10.51 5.05 -10.62
C TYR A 101 10.08 3.73 -9.99
N TYR A 102 9.40 3.82 -8.87
CA TYR A 102 8.94 2.68 -8.08
C TYR A 102 7.42 2.68 -7.99
N ALA A 103 6.85 1.48 -7.94
CA ALA A 103 5.47 1.23 -7.54
C ALA A 103 5.45 0.72 -6.10
N MET A 104 4.92 1.53 -5.18
CA MET A 104 4.85 1.25 -3.75
C MET A 104 3.45 0.75 -3.39
N ARG A 105 3.36 -0.38 -2.70
CA ARG A 105 2.11 -0.90 -2.13
C ARG A 105 2.11 -0.69 -0.62
N ASP A 106 1.17 0.12 -0.13
CA ASP A 106 0.94 0.26 1.30
C ASP A 106 0.13 -0.93 1.82
N LEU A 107 0.65 -1.62 2.82
CA LEU A 107 0.05 -2.87 3.32
C LEU A 107 -1.07 -2.63 4.35
N ARG A 108 -1.28 -1.39 4.79
CA ARG A 108 -2.33 -1.04 5.75
C ARG A 108 -3.70 -0.98 5.09
N ASN A 109 -3.73 -0.51 3.85
CA ASN A 109 -4.96 -0.32 3.07
C ASN A 109 -4.92 -1.03 1.70
N GLY A 110 -3.77 -1.57 1.29
CA GLY A 110 -3.59 -2.22 0.00
C GLY A 110 -3.38 -1.27 -1.19
N ASN A 111 -3.28 0.04 -0.96
CA ASN A 111 -3.15 1.04 -2.01
C ASN A 111 -1.80 0.91 -2.74
N ILE A 112 -1.83 1.03 -4.07
CA ILE A 112 -0.62 1.02 -4.91
C ILE A 112 -0.41 2.39 -5.52
N VAL A 113 0.73 3.01 -5.23
CA VAL A 113 1.14 4.31 -5.77
C VAL A 113 2.32 4.13 -6.71
N ARG A 114 2.14 4.61 -7.95
CA ARG A 114 3.12 4.49 -9.04
C ARG A 114 3.89 5.80 -9.22
N ASN A 115 4.96 5.75 -10.03
CA ASN A 115 5.82 6.90 -10.34
C ASN A 115 6.45 7.55 -9.09
N VAL A 116 6.75 6.75 -8.06
CA VAL A 116 7.42 7.23 -6.86
C VAL A 116 8.92 7.22 -7.11
N THR A 117 9.60 8.35 -6.89
CA THR A 117 11.05 8.43 -6.95
C THR A 117 11.63 8.48 -5.54
N ARG A 118 12.95 8.31 -5.41
CA ARG A 118 13.64 8.52 -4.14
C ARG A 118 13.33 9.90 -3.54
N SER A 119 13.26 10.93 -4.37
CA SER A 119 12.99 12.32 -3.97
C SER A 119 11.53 12.56 -3.57
N SER A 120 10.57 11.91 -4.24
CA SER A 120 9.13 12.08 -3.97
C SER A 120 8.59 11.12 -2.91
N SER A 121 9.40 10.17 -2.46
CA SER A 121 9.04 9.17 -1.45
C SER A 121 9.05 9.75 -0.02
N ARG A 122 8.08 9.31 0.79
CA ARG A 122 7.95 9.68 2.21
C ARG A 122 8.83 8.79 3.10
N LEU A 123 8.96 9.09 4.39
CA LEU A 123 9.92 8.45 5.31
C LEU A 123 10.09 6.92 5.13
N LEU A 124 8.99 6.15 5.20
CA LEU A 124 9.04 4.67 5.07
C LEU A 124 9.31 4.21 3.63
N TRP A 125 8.73 4.88 2.63
CA TRP A 125 8.94 4.54 1.22
C TRP A 125 10.36 4.90 0.77
N HIS A 126 10.87 6.04 1.23
CA HIS A 126 12.25 6.46 1.05
C HIS A 126 13.21 5.46 1.67
N TYR A 127 12.88 4.96 2.87
CA TYR A 127 13.63 3.87 3.49
C TYR A 127 13.64 2.61 2.62
N ALA A 128 12.48 2.14 2.17
CA ALA A 128 12.36 0.95 1.33
C ALA A 128 13.14 1.08 0.00
N ILE A 129 13.01 2.23 -0.68
CA ILE A 129 13.74 2.54 -1.91
C ILE A 129 15.25 2.56 -1.63
N LYS A 130 15.68 3.30 -0.60
CA LYS A 130 17.09 3.36 -0.21
C LYS A 130 17.66 2.00 0.14
N GLN A 131 16.89 1.16 0.83
CA GLN A 131 17.31 -0.18 1.22
C GLN A 131 17.50 -1.06 -0.02
N THR A 132 16.61 -0.93 -1.01
CA THR A 132 16.71 -1.65 -2.29
C THR A 132 17.90 -1.17 -3.13
N GLU A 133 18.12 0.15 -3.20
CA GLU A 133 19.27 0.74 -3.90
C GLU A 133 20.61 0.42 -3.23
N SER A 134 20.63 0.29 -1.90
CA SER A 134 21.85 -0.02 -1.14
C SER A 134 22.32 -1.47 -1.35
N GLY A 135 21.48 -2.32 -1.92
CA GLY A 135 21.77 -3.71 -2.21
C GLY A 135 20.51 -4.56 -2.13
N PRO A 136 20.20 -5.39 -3.13
CA PRO A 136 19.04 -6.25 -3.09
C PRO A 136 19.17 -7.25 -1.94
N VAL A 137 18.10 -7.42 -1.17
CA VAL A 137 18.03 -8.45 -0.13
C VAL A 137 18.11 -9.81 -0.82
N THR A 138 19.20 -10.52 -0.60
CA THR A 138 19.34 -11.88 -1.13
C THR A 138 18.71 -12.87 -0.17
N VAL A 139 18.19 -13.96 -0.74
CA VAL A 139 17.57 -15.05 0.01
C VAL A 139 18.49 -15.60 1.11
N GLU A 140 19.80 -15.57 0.91
CA GLU A 140 20.81 -16.05 1.86
C GLU A 140 20.97 -15.15 3.10
N SER A 141 20.66 -13.85 2.98
CA SER A 141 20.77 -12.88 4.07
C SER A 141 19.57 -12.89 5.03
N VAL A 142 18.57 -13.72 4.74
CA VAL A 142 17.29 -13.75 5.44
C VAL A 142 17.22 -14.98 6.34
N GLN A 143 16.74 -14.79 7.57
CA GLN A 143 16.44 -15.87 8.50
C GLN A 143 15.07 -16.46 8.16
N TRP A 144 15.04 -17.61 7.49
CA TRP A 144 13.80 -18.25 7.04
C TRP A 144 13.16 -19.13 8.11
N ALA A 145 11.84 -19.05 8.22
CA ALA A 145 10.98 -19.96 8.94
C ALA A 145 9.84 -20.41 7.99
N GLY A 146 10.09 -21.48 7.23
CA GLY A 146 9.19 -21.93 6.16
C GLY A 146 9.21 -20.96 4.96
N GLU A 147 8.03 -20.51 4.53
CA GLU A 147 7.84 -19.60 3.39
C GLU A 147 8.04 -18.11 3.75
N VAL A 148 8.19 -17.81 5.04
CA VAL A 148 8.41 -16.46 5.55
C VAL A 148 9.82 -16.32 6.13
N GLY A 149 10.36 -15.11 6.13
CA GLY A 149 11.71 -14.84 6.59
C GLY A 149 11.86 -13.46 7.21
N LEU A 150 12.78 -13.34 8.16
CA LEU A 150 13.21 -12.09 8.77
C LEU A 150 14.48 -11.59 8.06
N VAL A 151 14.39 -10.40 7.45
CA VAL A 151 15.52 -9.72 6.84
C VAL A 151 16.28 -8.96 7.91
N ARG A 152 15.55 -8.16 8.70
CA ARG A 152 16.15 -7.26 9.68
C ARG A 152 15.17 -6.91 10.78
N ARG A 153 15.68 -6.77 12.00
CA ARG A 153 14.99 -6.14 13.13
C ARG A 153 15.72 -4.86 13.50
N TYR A 154 14.99 -3.78 13.74
CA TYR A 154 15.58 -2.52 14.20
C TYR A 154 14.58 -1.73 15.08
N ASN A 155 15.09 -0.94 16.02
CA ASN A 155 14.28 -0.02 16.79
C ASN A 155 14.19 1.32 16.04
N SER A 156 12.96 1.83 15.89
CA SER A 156 12.67 3.11 15.26
C SER A 156 11.72 3.91 16.14
N LYS A 157 12.22 5.01 16.75
CA LYS A 157 11.44 5.91 17.61
C LYS A 157 10.71 5.21 18.77
N GLY A 158 11.33 4.20 19.38
CA GLY A 158 10.76 3.46 20.50
C GLY A 158 9.96 2.22 20.11
N ASP A 159 9.54 2.11 18.84
CA ASP A 159 8.90 0.91 18.31
C ASP A 159 9.91 -0.03 17.65
N THR A 160 9.73 -1.33 17.85
CA THR A 160 10.44 -2.34 17.06
C THR A 160 9.79 -2.47 15.69
N ARG A 161 10.62 -2.38 14.64
CA ARG A 161 10.24 -2.58 13.24
C ARG A 161 11.03 -3.74 12.65
N TYR A 162 10.38 -4.42 11.71
CA TYR A 162 10.88 -5.62 11.08
C TYR A 162 10.79 -5.46 9.57
N ASP A 163 11.89 -5.79 8.89
CA ASP A 163 11.88 -6.03 7.46
C ASP A 163 11.72 -7.54 7.26
N LEU A 164 10.70 -7.91 6.51
CA LEU A 164 10.30 -9.30 6.31
C LEU A 164 10.45 -9.67 4.83
N ALA A 165 10.65 -10.94 4.56
CA ALA A 165 10.67 -11.48 3.22
C ALA A 165 9.73 -12.69 3.14
N GLN A 166 9.11 -12.86 1.98
CA GLN A 166 8.25 -14.00 1.69
C GLN A 166 8.72 -14.66 0.40
N ARG A 167 8.77 -15.99 0.41
CA ARG A 167 8.87 -16.77 -0.81
C ARG A 167 7.47 -17.10 -1.28
N GLY A 168 7.18 -16.70 -2.52
CA GLY A 168 6.00 -17.18 -3.23
C GLY A 168 6.22 -18.61 -3.73
N PRO A 169 5.13 -19.34 -4.00
CA PRO A 169 5.20 -20.71 -4.51
C PRO A 169 5.91 -20.82 -5.87
N ASP A 170 5.92 -19.74 -6.66
CA ASP A 170 6.61 -19.67 -7.96
C ASP A 170 8.08 -19.24 -7.85
N GLY A 171 8.63 -19.15 -6.64
CA GLY A 171 9.99 -18.67 -6.37
C GLY A 171 10.14 -17.13 -6.36
N THR A 172 9.03 -16.40 -6.46
CA THR A 172 9.03 -14.92 -6.35
C THR A 172 9.39 -14.50 -4.92
N LEU A 173 10.41 -13.66 -4.76
CA LEU A 173 10.76 -13.07 -3.47
C LEU A 173 10.02 -11.74 -3.29
N ARG A 174 9.20 -11.65 -2.25
CA ARG A 174 8.55 -10.39 -1.83
C ARG A 174 9.23 -9.87 -0.58
N ILE A 175 9.40 -8.56 -0.49
CA ILE A 175 10.03 -7.91 0.66
C ILE A 175 9.08 -6.86 1.21
N TYR A 176 8.88 -6.91 2.52
CA TYR A 176 8.02 -6.01 3.28
C TYR A 176 8.89 -5.18 4.21
N TYR A 177 8.85 -3.86 4.05
CA TYR A 177 9.70 -2.94 4.81
C TYR A 177 8.94 -2.28 5.95
N GLY A 178 9.60 -2.17 7.11
CA GLY A 178 9.12 -1.42 8.28
C GLY A 178 7.80 -1.93 8.87
N VAL A 179 7.61 -3.24 8.87
CA VAL A 179 6.47 -3.91 9.51
C VAL A 179 6.55 -3.69 11.02
N GLY A 180 5.46 -3.23 11.63
CA GLY A 180 5.39 -3.08 13.10
C GLY A 180 5.04 -4.40 13.79
N GLU A 181 5.49 -4.56 15.03
CA GLU A 181 5.26 -5.77 15.82
C GLU A 181 3.77 -6.14 15.94
N ALA A 182 2.90 -5.16 16.18
CA ALA A 182 1.46 -5.37 16.28
C ALA A 182 0.84 -6.01 15.03
N ALA A 183 1.40 -5.75 13.84
CA ALA A 183 0.92 -6.35 12.60
C ALA A 183 1.42 -7.78 12.39
N MET A 184 2.47 -8.20 13.12
CA MET A 184 3.03 -9.55 13.06
C MET A 184 2.31 -10.52 14.01
N GLN A 185 1.73 -10.02 15.11
CA GLN A 185 1.05 -10.83 16.13
C GLN A 185 -0.17 -11.60 15.60
N GLN A 186 -0.79 -11.15 14.50
CA GLN A 186 -2.03 -11.73 13.95
C GLN A 186 -1.79 -12.63 12.74
N SER A 187 -0.55 -13.06 12.50
CA SER A 187 -0.15 -13.69 11.23
C SER A 187 1.00 -14.69 11.46
N PRO A 188 1.31 -15.61 10.52
CA PRO A 188 2.49 -16.51 10.61
C PRO A 188 3.82 -15.80 10.85
N TRP A 189 3.89 -14.48 10.70
CA TRP A 189 5.05 -13.64 11.02
C TRP A 189 5.38 -13.58 12.51
N GLN A 190 4.46 -13.98 13.41
CA GLN A 190 4.70 -13.98 14.86
C GLN A 190 5.93 -14.80 15.30
N VAL A 191 6.35 -15.78 14.49
CA VAL A 191 7.53 -16.62 14.76
C VAL A 191 8.84 -15.84 14.91
N PHE A 192 8.88 -14.61 14.40
CA PHE A 192 10.06 -13.73 14.48
C PHE A 192 9.97 -12.71 15.60
N ILE A 193 8.83 -12.63 16.29
CA ILE A 193 8.70 -11.81 17.50
C ILE A 193 9.42 -12.58 18.60
N SER A 194 10.55 -12.04 19.08
CA SER A 194 11.23 -12.64 20.23
C SER A 194 10.34 -12.48 21.46
N ASP A 195 10.04 -13.61 22.10
CA ASP A 195 9.48 -13.66 23.44
C ASP A 195 10.58 -13.19 24.41
N ASP A 196 10.59 -11.90 24.75
CA ASP A 196 11.38 -11.39 25.86
C ASP A 196 10.62 -11.78 27.14
N SER A 197 10.85 -13.02 27.58
CA SER A 197 10.43 -13.56 28.88
C SER A 197 11.37 -13.09 29.99
#